data_AF-A0A133V314-F1
#
_entry.id   AF-A0A133V314-F1
#
_cell.length_a   1.000
_cell.length_b   1.000
_cell.length_c   1.000
_cell.angle_alpha   90.00
_cell.angle_beta   90.00
_cell.angle_gamma   90.00
#
_symmetry.space_group_name_H-M   'P 1'
#
loop_
_entity.id
_entity.type
_entity.pdbx_description
1 polymer ?
#
loop_
_entity_poly.entity_id
_entity_poly.type
_entity_poly.pdbx_seq_one_letter_code
_entity_poly.pdbx_strand_id
1 'polypeptide(L)'
;MVDVVEFEEFEKWVEGKAQGTKYHYKASLEKFCNFHGLNPRELINEVKNWEPGDSETSHLEEHPAEGRLREWHVHLVTPKCPKCGERVDEGDTECSECGSSFEKADRVCKNTASTYWRHIKAFYEKFGVNITTETPTVPQPKNEKPDYDAADVRKMVDGAKSLRDRAIILTAFQGGMDPTEVCRLNYGQVKSAVEGEKKHHFIRKTRKKTGVSHHVPLLKDAIEALRLYVNERGGEIEDEDPLFVKREGGRITPSNIQFIMRKINERIGDQIAEARSLNSDINPLSLKYLRRAFSIACKLAKVDSGVREYWMGHATDYGGAYDGKQLPKQLQEQELEKVKSFLSITTMKEEFEEREREQDKKIQDLREENVDLRREFEKQKETSEDLQEELRELYREQILSLIDGLREVGIKYSELKDFLDSEAERETVAAIQKIKDAFSAEFRGDSEYEGDILQERALFLLLKMRRIRIKRLSQLPLSKLKKFRNNLKAYEKVADFEKSLDLSPEEWKRTEKELTEIAEKLEERIAETPR
;
A
#
# COMPACT_ATOMS: atom_id res chain seq x y z
N MET A 1 43.69 28.59 -26.93
CA MET A 1 43.14 27.92 -25.73
C MET A 1 43.78 26.55 -25.67
N VAL A 2 44.42 26.20 -24.55
CA VAL A 2 45.07 24.89 -24.38
C VAL A 2 43.99 23.80 -24.33
N ASP A 3 43.97 22.87 -25.28
CA ASP A 3 43.13 21.66 -25.16
C ASP A 3 43.87 20.62 -24.35
N VAL A 4 43.53 20.54 -23.06
CA VAL A 4 44.23 19.66 -22.11
C VAL A 4 44.04 18.18 -22.43
N VAL A 5 43.08 17.81 -23.28
CA VAL A 5 42.80 16.40 -23.64
C VAL A 5 43.91 15.80 -24.50
N GLU A 6 44.70 16.63 -25.20
CA GLU A 6 45.82 16.17 -26.03
C GLU A 6 47.06 15.75 -25.21
N PHE A 7 47.03 15.95 -23.89
CA PHE A 7 48.16 15.70 -23.00
C PHE A 7 47.98 14.40 -22.21
N GLU A 8 48.99 13.54 -22.24
CA GLU A 8 49.05 12.25 -21.53
C GLU A 8 48.83 12.44 -20.00
N GLU A 9 49.29 13.57 -19.46
CA GLU A 9 49.11 13.95 -18.06
C GLU A 9 47.62 14.07 -17.69
N PHE A 10 46.80 14.65 -18.57
CA PHE A 10 45.37 14.73 -18.33
C PHE A 10 44.72 13.34 -18.38
N GLU A 11 45.06 12.53 -19.39
CA GLU A 11 44.53 11.16 -19.53
C GLU A 11 44.83 10.29 -18.29
N LYS A 12 46.08 10.30 -17.82
CA LYS A 12 46.50 9.61 -16.60
C LYS A 12 45.76 10.09 -15.36
N TRP A 13 45.48 11.39 -15.28
CA TRP A 13 44.78 11.97 -14.14
C TRP A 13 43.30 11.58 -14.08
N VAL A 14 42.63 11.53 -15.25
CA VAL A 14 41.20 11.20 -15.33
C VAL A 14 40.90 9.71 -15.49
N GLU A 15 41.93 8.87 -15.49
CA GLU A 15 41.79 7.41 -15.58
C GLU A 15 40.87 6.87 -14.46
N GLY A 16 39.92 6.02 -14.86
CA GLY A 16 38.90 5.45 -13.95
C GLY A 16 37.83 6.42 -13.43
N LYS A 17 37.86 7.70 -13.81
CA LYS A 17 36.83 8.68 -13.40
C LYS A 17 35.59 8.60 -14.29
N ALA A 18 34.42 8.88 -13.71
CA ALA A 18 33.16 8.97 -14.46
C ALA A 18 33.16 10.15 -15.44
N GLN A 19 32.44 10.03 -16.56
CA GLN A 19 32.46 11.04 -17.65
C GLN A 19 32.14 12.46 -17.17
N GLY A 20 31.16 12.63 -16.27
CA GLY A 20 30.84 13.94 -15.69
C GLY A 20 31.99 14.53 -14.87
N THR A 21 32.74 13.69 -14.15
CA THR A 21 33.94 14.12 -13.42
C THR A 21 35.04 14.52 -14.40
N LYS A 22 35.26 13.75 -15.46
CA LYS A 22 36.24 14.09 -16.52
C LYS A 22 35.95 15.46 -17.14
N TYR A 23 34.68 15.72 -17.44
CA TYR A 23 34.25 17.02 -17.97
C TYR A 23 34.59 18.19 -17.04
N HIS A 24 34.31 18.05 -15.75
CA HIS A 24 34.65 19.10 -14.77
C HIS A 24 36.15 19.26 -14.55
N TYR A 25 36.90 18.15 -14.56
CA TYR A 25 38.36 18.17 -14.45
C TYR A 25 39.00 18.84 -15.66
N LYS A 26 38.53 18.51 -16.87
CA LYS A 26 38.92 19.16 -18.13
C LYS A 26 38.75 20.68 -18.00
N ALA A 27 37.52 21.13 -17.74
CA ALA A 27 37.20 22.55 -17.69
C ALA A 27 38.01 23.32 -16.63
N SER A 28 38.27 22.72 -15.45
CA SER A 28 39.11 23.35 -14.43
C SER A 28 40.57 23.45 -14.86
N LEU A 29 41.13 22.38 -15.43
CA LEU A 29 42.53 22.35 -15.85
C LEU A 29 42.78 23.28 -17.04
N GLU A 30 41.88 23.34 -18.03
CA GLU A 30 41.99 24.27 -19.15
C GLU A 30 42.04 25.71 -18.67
N LYS A 31 41.13 26.11 -17.76
CA LYS A 31 41.12 27.45 -17.17
C LYS A 31 42.42 27.75 -16.41
N PHE A 32 42.93 26.78 -15.65
CA PHE A 32 44.18 26.93 -14.90
C PHE A 32 45.39 27.09 -15.83
N CYS A 33 45.50 26.24 -16.85
CA CYS A 33 46.53 26.28 -17.87
C CYS A 33 46.51 27.60 -18.65
N ASN A 34 45.34 28.04 -19.09
CA ASN A 34 45.20 29.31 -19.83
C ASN A 34 45.57 30.52 -18.94
N PHE A 35 45.20 30.51 -17.66
CA PHE A 35 45.55 31.59 -16.73
C PHE A 35 47.06 31.72 -16.52
N HIS A 36 47.77 30.59 -16.37
CA HIS A 36 49.21 30.58 -16.14
C HIS A 36 50.05 30.60 -17.43
N GLY A 37 49.42 30.46 -18.60
CA GLY A 37 50.12 30.35 -19.88
C GLY A 37 50.96 29.08 -20.02
N LEU A 38 50.60 28.01 -19.30
CA LEU A 38 51.33 26.74 -19.26
C LEU A 38 50.41 25.59 -19.64
N ASN A 39 50.95 24.57 -20.31
CA ASN A 39 50.24 23.32 -20.56
C ASN A 39 50.41 22.32 -19.39
N PRO A 40 49.61 21.23 -19.33
CA PRO A 40 49.68 20.26 -18.24
C PRO A 40 51.07 19.69 -17.98
N ARG A 41 51.86 19.44 -19.04
CA ARG A 41 53.22 18.91 -18.93
C ARG A 41 54.18 19.94 -18.34
N GLU A 42 54.10 21.18 -18.78
CA GLU A 42 54.92 22.28 -18.27
C GLU A 42 54.67 22.53 -16.78
N LEU A 43 53.40 22.50 -16.34
CA LEU A 43 53.05 22.61 -14.92
C LEU A 43 53.73 21.53 -14.07
N ILE A 44 53.75 20.28 -14.55
CA ILE A 44 54.39 19.17 -13.83
C ILE A 44 55.92 19.28 -13.89
N ASN A 45 56.48 19.66 -15.04
CA ASN A 45 57.93 19.79 -15.20
C ASN A 45 58.51 20.93 -14.36
N GLU A 46 57.85 22.08 -14.31
CA GLU A 46 58.24 23.21 -13.46
C GLU A 46 58.38 22.76 -12.01
N VAL A 47 57.39 22.02 -11.52
CA VAL A 47 57.37 21.54 -10.14
C VAL A 47 58.43 20.46 -9.89
N LYS A 48 58.58 19.50 -10.81
CA LYS A 48 59.55 18.41 -10.62
C LYS A 48 61.00 18.88 -10.69
N ASN A 49 61.25 19.94 -11.44
CA ASN A 49 62.58 20.53 -11.61
C ASN A 49 62.83 21.67 -10.61
N TRP A 50 61.90 21.93 -9.69
CA TRP A 50 62.09 22.95 -8.68
C TRP A 50 63.02 22.45 -7.58
N GLU A 51 64.14 23.15 -7.43
CA GLU A 51 65.06 22.99 -6.31
C GLU A 51 65.05 24.31 -5.52
N PRO A 52 64.90 24.27 -4.18
CA PRO A 52 64.96 25.48 -3.38
C PRO A 52 66.34 26.13 -3.52
N GLY A 53 66.38 27.46 -3.62
CA GLY A 53 67.61 28.20 -3.88
C GLY A 53 68.66 28.05 -2.78
N ASP A 54 68.19 27.83 -1.55
CA ASP A 54 69.02 27.54 -0.39
C ASP A 54 68.42 26.40 0.44
N SER A 55 69.23 25.36 0.67
CA SER A 55 68.83 24.19 1.45
C SER A 55 68.44 24.54 2.89
N GLU A 56 69.06 25.57 3.50
CA GLU A 56 68.79 25.98 4.88
C GLU A 56 67.44 26.69 5.01
N THR A 57 67.03 27.44 3.98
CA THR A 57 65.78 28.22 3.95
C THR A 57 64.69 27.60 3.08
N SER A 58 64.90 26.38 2.57
CA SER A 58 63.95 25.62 1.73
C SER A 58 62.53 25.51 2.31
N HIS A 59 62.39 25.49 3.64
CA HIS A 59 61.10 25.46 4.34
C HIS A 59 60.35 26.80 4.33
N LEU A 60 61.03 27.89 3.97
CA LEU A 60 60.47 29.25 3.84
C LEU A 60 60.08 29.56 2.39
N GLU A 61 60.70 28.88 1.42
CA GLU A 61 60.36 29.05 0.02
C GLU A 61 59.01 28.39 -0.30
N GLU A 62 58.12 29.16 -0.91
CA GLU A 62 56.84 28.62 -1.36
C GLU A 62 57.04 27.75 -2.58
N HIS A 63 56.54 26.52 -2.50
CA HIS A 63 56.55 25.60 -3.62
C HIS A 63 55.72 26.16 -4.80
N PRO A 64 56.23 26.19 -6.05
CA PRO A 64 55.60 26.88 -7.18
C PRO A 64 54.14 26.51 -7.43
N ALA A 65 53.80 25.23 -7.26
CA ALA A 65 52.41 24.75 -7.40
C ALA A 65 51.45 25.40 -6.39
N GLU A 66 51.89 25.64 -5.15
CA GLU A 66 51.08 26.30 -4.12
C GLU A 66 50.87 27.78 -4.45
N GLY A 67 51.94 28.46 -4.89
CA GLY A 67 51.89 29.85 -5.34
C GLY A 67 50.89 30.04 -6.46
N ARG A 68 50.99 29.21 -7.50
CA ARG A 68 50.07 29.23 -8.65
C ARG A 68 48.63 28.95 -8.26
N LEU A 69 48.38 28.04 -7.33
CA LEU A 69 47.04 27.75 -6.81
C LEU A 69 46.47 28.96 -6.07
N ARG A 70 47.25 29.58 -5.16
CA ARG A 70 46.87 30.78 -4.40
C ARG A 70 46.53 31.94 -5.33
N GLU A 71 47.43 32.24 -6.26
CA GLU A 71 47.24 33.30 -7.26
C GLU A 71 45.97 33.07 -8.09
N TRP A 72 45.78 31.85 -8.60
CA TRP A 72 44.60 31.53 -9.40
C TRP A 72 43.30 31.64 -8.61
N HIS A 73 43.28 31.20 -7.35
CA HIS A 73 42.10 31.35 -6.50
C HIS A 73 41.76 32.82 -6.24
N VAL A 74 42.77 33.66 -5.98
CA VAL A 74 42.58 35.10 -5.84
C VAL A 74 42.03 35.70 -7.14
N HIS A 75 42.55 35.28 -8.29
CA HIS A 75 42.03 35.72 -9.60
C HIS A 75 40.55 35.34 -9.80
N LEU A 76 40.16 34.10 -9.46
CA LEU A 76 38.79 33.60 -9.60
C LEU A 76 37.77 34.32 -8.70
N VAL A 77 38.16 34.71 -7.48
CA VAL A 77 37.26 35.31 -6.48
C VAL A 77 37.25 36.84 -6.52
N THR A 78 38.40 37.43 -6.83
CA THR A 78 38.63 38.88 -6.90
C THR A 78 39.34 39.20 -8.21
N PRO A 79 38.64 39.13 -9.35
CA PRO A 79 39.24 39.49 -10.61
C PRO A 79 39.67 40.96 -10.56
N LYS A 80 40.86 41.21 -11.10
CA LYS A 80 41.44 42.54 -11.22
C LYS A 80 41.61 42.87 -12.69
N CYS A 81 41.45 44.16 -13.01
CA CYS A 81 41.73 44.70 -14.31
C CYS A 81 43.20 44.41 -14.66
N PRO A 82 43.49 43.81 -15.84
CA PRO A 82 44.85 43.48 -16.23
C PRO A 82 45.73 44.72 -16.46
N LYS A 83 45.13 45.89 -16.74
CA LYS A 83 45.88 47.13 -17.02
C LYS A 83 46.22 47.93 -15.76
N CYS A 84 45.26 48.15 -14.86
CA CYS A 84 45.45 49.01 -13.68
C CYS A 84 45.39 48.28 -12.35
N GLY A 85 45.04 46.99 -12.33
CA GLY A 85 44.92 46.20 -11.09
C GLY A 85 43.65 46.48 -10.27
N GLU A 86 42.79 47.39 -10.73
CA GLU A 86 41.54 47.73 -10.05
C GLU A 86 40.57 46.55 -10.05
N ARG A 87 39.75 46.42 -9.00
CA ARG A 87 38.78 45.33 -8.93
C ARG A 87 37.72 45.52 -10.02
N VAL A 88 37.37 44.42 -10.69
CA VAL A 88 36.30 44.41 -11.70
C VAL A 88 35.12 43.59 -11.19
N ASP A 89 33.91 44.03 -11.50
CA ASP A 89 32.70 43.33 -11.09
C ASP A 89 32.38 42.15 -12.03
N GLU A 90 31.47 41.30 -11.57
CA GLU A 90 31.11 40.10 -12.32
C GLU A 90 30.41 40.46 -13.63
N GLY A 91 30.98 40.00 -14.74
CA GLY A 91 30.41 40.24 -16.07
C GLY A 91 30.88 41.52 -16.74
N ASP A 92 31.67 42.34 -16.05
CA ASP A 92 32.32 43.49 -16.66
C ASP A 92 33.27 43.04 -17.78
N THR A 93 33.20 43.77 -18.89
CA THR A 93 34.14 43.66 -20.01
C THR A 93 35.02 44.89 -20.11
N GLU A 94 34.82 45.88 -19.24
CA GLU A 94 35.54 47.15 -19.22
C GLU A 94 35.83 47.56 -17.79
N CYS A 95 37.02 48.11 -17.55
CA CYS A 95 37.41 48.60 -16.23
C CYS A 95 36.83 50.01 -16.04
N SER A 96 36.03 50.19 -14.98
CA SER A 96 35.44 51.48 -14.61
C SER A 96 36.49 52.59 -14.41
N GLU A 97 37.67 52.25 -13.89
CA GLU A 97 38.70 53.22 -13.54
C GLU A 97 39.55 53.65 -14.75
N CYS A 98 40.02 52.69 -15.56
CA CYS A 98 40.99 52.98 -16.64
C CYS A 98 40.43 52.80 -18.06
N GLY A 99 39.17 52.41 -18.18
CA GLY A 99 38.47 52.24 -19.46
C GLY A 99 39.01 51.12 -20.36
N SER A 100 39.92 50.28 -19.87
CA SER A 100 40.42 49.16 -20.68
C SER A 100 39.36 48.09 -20.81
N SER A 101 39.10 47.66 -22.04
CA SER A 101 38.33 46.46 -22.31
C SER A 101 39.18 45.20 -22.06
N PHE A 102 38.56 44.16 -21.51
CA PHE A 102 39.15 42.85 -21.29
C PHE A 102 38.12 41.75 -21.57
N GLU A 103 38.59 40.53 -21.84
CA GLU A 103 37.71 39.37 -21.95
C GLU A 103 36.98 39.18 -20.62
N LYS A 104 35.66 38.95 -20.69
CA LYS A 104 34.75 38.86 -19.53
C LYS A 104 35.44 38.20 -18.34
N ALA A 105 35.56 38.96 -17.24
CA ALA A 105 36.27 38.49 -16.05
C ALA A 105 35.74 37.12 -15.62
N ASP A 106 36.66 36.17 -15.43
CA ASP A 106 36.37 34.76 -15.14
C ASP A 106 35.97 34.55 -13.66
N ARG A 107 35.19 35.51 -13.13
CA ARG A 107 34.71 35.52 -11.76
C ARG A 107 33.78 34.34 -11.57
N VAL A 108 34.10 33.51 -10.58
CA VAL A 108 33.22 32.43 -10.15
C VAL A 108 32.88 32.62 -8.69
N CYS A 109 31.75 32.07 -8.27
CA CYS A 109 31.43 32.09 -6.85
C CYS A 109 32.53 31.37 -6.06
N LYS A 110 32.79 31.82 -4.82
CA LYS A 110 33.86 31.27 -3.97
C LYS A 110 33.83 29.74 -3.90
N ASN A 111 32.63 29.14 -3.86
CA ASN A 111 32.50 27.68 -3.78
C ASN A 111 32.94 26.96 -5.06
N THR A 112 32.69 27.56 -6.23
CA THR A 112 33.22 27.09 -7.51
C THR A 112 34.74 27.25 -7.56
N ALA A 113 35.28 28.38 -7.08
CA ALA A 113 36.73 28.58 -6.97
C ALA A 113 37.39 27.53 -6.07
N SER A 114 36.84 27.24 -4.88
CA SER A 114 37.32 26.16 -4.02
C SER A 114 37.17 24.78 -4.66
N THR A 115 36.18 24.57 -5.53
CA THR A 115 36.03 23.30 -6.27
C THR A 115 37.13 23.16 -7.32
N TYR A 116 37.39 24.23 -8.07
CA TYR A 116 38.49 24.31 -9.01
C TYR A 116 39.84 24.08 -8.33
N TRP A 117 40.07 24.70 -7.17
CA TRP A 117 41.23 24.43 -6.32
C TRP A 117 41.40 22.94 -6.04
N ARG A 118 40.35 22.26 -5.57
CA ARG A 118 40.41 20.81 -5.27
C ARG A 118 40.74 19.98 -6.51
N HIS A 119 40.22 20.36 -7.68
CA HIS A 119 40.55 19.67 -8.92
C HIS A 119 42.04 19.80 -9.24
N ILE A 120 42.58 21.02 -9.24
CA ILE A 120 43.99 21.25 -9.57
C ILE A 120 44.93 20.67 -8.50
N LYS A 121 44.56 20.74 -7.22
CA LYS A 121 45.26 20.04 -6.14
C LYS A 121 45.34 18.53 -6.41
N ALA A 122 44.21 17.90 -6.75
CA ALA A 122 44.17 16.48 -7.10
C ALA A 122 44.95 16.14 -8.37
N PHE A 123 45.10 17.08 -9.31
CA PHE A 123 45.96 16.94 -10.48
C PHE A 123 47.44 16.87 -10.06
N TYR A 124 47.92 17.83 -9.27
CA TYR A 124 49.29 17.83 -8.75
C TYR A 124 49.61 16.57 -7.92
N GLU A 125 48.70 16.19 -7.02
CA GLU A 125 48.86 14.99 -6.17
C GLU A 125 49.02 13.70 -7.00
N LYS A 126 48.31 13.57 -8.13
CA LYS A 126 48.44 12.41 -9.03
C LYS A 126 49.86 12.26 -9.59
N PHE A 127 50.61 13.34 -9.70
CA PHE A 127 51.97 13.37 -10.23
C PHE A 127 53.06 13.46 -9.15
N GLY A 128 52.71 13.18 -7.90
CA GLY A 128 53.65 13.09 -6.78
C GLY A 128 53.96 14.43 -6.11
N VAL A 129 53.20 15.49 -6.44
CA VAL A 129 53.38 16.82 -5.87
C VAL A 129 52.45 16.97 -4.67
N ASN A 130 53.00 17.10 -3.46
CA ASN A 130 52.21 17.27 -2.26
C ASN A 130 51.88 18.76 -2.03
N ILE A 131 50.59 19.10 -2.10
CA ILE A 131 50.09 20.44 -1.78
C ILE A 131 49.65 20.47 -0.32
N THR A 132 50.46 21.09 0.53
CA THR A 132 50.22 21.23 1.97
C THR A 132 49.17 22.28 2.29
N THR A 133 49.07 23.32 1.45
CA THR A 133 48.07 24.38 1.62
C THR A 133 46.64 23.82 1.62
N GLU A 134 45.87 24.23 2.64
CA GLU A 134 44.46 23.87 2.78
C GLU A 134 43.62 24.51 1.68
N THR A 135 42.57 23.82 1.25
CA THR A 135 41.61 24.42 0.31
C THR A 135 40.92 25.60 0.98
N PRO A 136 40.89 26.79 0.34
CA PRO A 136 40.19 27.94 0.88
C PRO A 136 38.75 27.59 1.25
N THR A 137 38.43 27.71 2.54
CA THR A 137 37.08 27.44 3.03
C THR A 137 36.23 28.67 2.76
N VAL A 138 35.14 28.47 2.03
CA VAL A 138 34.14 29.50 1.85
C VAL A 138 33.26 29.47 3.10
N PRO A 139 33.14 30.58 3.86
CA PRO A 139 32.07 30.70 4.83
C PRO A 139 30.79 30.53 4.04
N GLN A 140 30.10 29.40 4.22
CA GLN A 140 28.83 29.17 3.54
C GLN A 140 27.87 30.22 4.13
N PRO A 141 27.45 31.25 3.38
CA PRO A 141 26.26 31.97 3.80
C PRO A 141 25.20 30.89 4.00
N LYS A 142 24.50 30.91 5.13
CA LYS A 142 23.35 30.04 5.31
C LYS A 142 22.32 30.54 4.32
N ASN A 143 22.40 30.08 3.07
CA ASN A 143 21.34 30.32 2.10
C ASN A 143 20.08 29.81 2.79
N GLU A 144 19.14 30.72 3.00
CA GLU A 144 17.83 30.37 3.48
C GLU A 144 17.27 29.33 2.52
N LYS A 145 16.69 28.29 3.09
CA LYS A 145 16.13 27.17 2.34
C LYS A 145 14.68 27.07 2.78
N PRO A 146 13.75 26.94 1.85
CA PRO A 146 12.34 26.85 2.20
C PRO A 146 12.09 25.56 2.96
N ASP A 147 11.23 25.65 3.96
CA ASP A 147 10.76 24.51 4.76
C ASP A 147 9.29 24.24 4.43
N TYR A 148 9.05 23.55 3.32
CA TYR A 148 7.69 23.21 2.88
C TYR A 148 7.02 22.16 3.77
N ASP A 149 5.72 22.34 3.98
CA ASP A 149 4.83 21.36 4.60
C ASP A 149 3.87 20.73 3.57
N ALA A 150 2.96 19.86 4.03
CA ALA A 150 1.98 19.22 3.16
C ALA A 150 1.00 20.22 2.52
N ALA A 151 0.68 21.34 3.18
CA ALA A 151 -0.22 22.35 2.64
C ALA A 151 0.43 23.13 1.49
N ASP A 152 1.72 23.44 1.60
CA ASP A 152 2.48 24.02 0.51
C ASP A 152 2.63 23.05 -0.67
N VAL A 153 2.90 21.76 -0.39
CA VAL A 153 2.97 20.74 -1.45
C VAL A 153 1.62 20.55 -2.14
N ARG A 154 0.50 20.62 -1.42
CA ARG A 154 -0.85 20.64 -2.02
C ARG A 154 -0.96 21.74 -3.07
N LYS A 155 -0.58 22.98 -2.74
CA LYS A 155 -0.60 24.10 -3.70
C LYS A 155 0.29 23.82 -4.92
N MET A 156 1.45 23.17 -4.75
CA MET A 156 2.29 22.77 -5.87
C MET A 156 1.62 21.74 -6.78
N VAL A 157 0.93 20.76 -6.19
CA VAL A 157 0.15 19.74 -6.91
C VAL A 157 -1.02 20.39 -7.66
N ASP A 158 -1.75 21.30 -7.02
CA ASP A 158 -2.87 22.04 -7.63
C ASP A 158 -2.40 22.95 -8.77
N GLY A 159 -1.18 23.50 -8.66
CA GLY A 159 -0.53 24.28 -9.70
C GLY A 159 0.00 23.45 -10.89
N ALA A 160 0.04 22.13 -10.79
CA ALA A 160 0.53 21.24 -11.84
C ALA A 160 -0.56 20.96 -12.90
N LYS A 161 -0.19 21.04 -14.19
CA LYS A 161 -1.15 20.98 -15.32
C LYS A 161 -1.51 19.56 -15.76
N SER A 162 -0.68 18.58 -15.46
CA SER A 162 -0.83 17.20 -15.93
C SER A 162 -0.79 16.23 -14.76
N LEU A 163 -1.47 15.09 -14.91
CA LEU A 163 -1.46 14.02 -13.91
C LEU A 163 -0.04 13.50 -13.69
N ARG A 164 0.77 13.44 -14.75
CA ARG A 164 2.20 13.13 -14.66
C ARG A 164 2.94 14.04 -13.70
N ASP A 165 2.80 15.35 -13.85
CA ASP A 165 3.55 16.32 -13.05
C ASP A 165 3.09 16.29 -11.59
N ARG A 166 1.78 16.08 -11.33
CA ARG A 166 1.22 15.83 -9.99
C ARG A 166 1.85 14.59 -9.35
N ALA A 167 1.89 13.48 -10.08
CA ALA A 167 2.48 12.23 -9.62
C ALA A 167 3.99 12.37 -9.33
N ILE A 168 4.74 13.14 -10.13
CA ILE A 168 6.16 13.44 -9.89
C ILE A 168 6.36 14.17 -8.55
N ILE A 169 5.57 15.21 -8.28
CA ILE A 169 5.67 16.02 -7.06
C ILE A 169 5.39 15.16 -5.83
N LEU A 170 4.30 14.39 -5.86
CA LEU A 170 3.90 13.54 -4.73
C LEU A 170 4.88 12.38 -4.49
N THR A 171 5.36 11.76 -5.56
CA THR A 171 6.39 10.72 -5.46
C THR A 171 7.68 11.27 -4.84
N ALA A 172 8.08 12.48 -5.23
CA ALA A 172 9.27 13.12 -4.68
C ALA A 172 9.10 13.54 -3.22
N PHE A 173 7.94 14.09 -2.86
CA PHE A 173 7.64 14.53 -1.49
C PHE A 173 7.46 13.35 -0.54
N GLN A 174 6.53 12.44 -0.82
CA GLN A 174 6.23 11.33 0.09
C GLN A 174 7.34 10.29 0.14
N GLY A 175 8.12 10.15 -0.94
CA GLY A 175 9.30 9.28 -0.98
C GLY A 175 10.62 9.97 -0.64
N GLY A 176 10.63 11.29 -0.37
CA GLY A 176 11.88 12.02 -0.15
C GLY A 176 12.91 11.82 -1.28
N MET A 177 12.48 11.64 -2.53
CA MET A 177 13.36 11.30 -3.64
C MET A 177 13.97 12.54 -4.29
N ASP A 178 15.22 12.43 -4.74
CA ASP A 178 15.81 13.48 -5.58
C ASP A 178 15.30 13.40 -7.04
N PRO A 179 15.47 14.45 -7.87
CA PRO A 179 15.02 14.45 -9.26
C PRO A 179 15.57 13.28 -10.09
N THR A 180 16.81 12.86 -9.84
CA THR A 180 17.45 11.78 -10.58
C THR A 180 16.85 10.43 -10.19
N GLU A 181 16.54 10.25 -8.91
CA GLU A 181 15.88 9.06 -8.38
C GLU A 181 14.46 8.91 -8.90
N VAL A 182 13.71 10.00 -9.04
CA VAL A 182 12.37 10.00 -9.65
C VAL A 182 12.46 9.62 -11.13
N CYS A 183 13.36 10.26 -11.89
CA CYS A 183 13.55 9.97 -13.31
C CYS A 183 13.91 8.51 -13.59
N ARG A 184 14.56 7.82 -12.65
CA ARG A 184 15.02 6.43 -12.81
C ARG A 184 13.98 5.37 -12.45
N LEU A 185 12.80 5.76 -11.98
CA LEU A 185 11.76 4.78 -11.65
C LEU A 185 11.29 4.04 -12.90
N ASN A 186 11.07 2.74 -12.74
CA ASN A 186 10.40 1.87 -13.72
C ASN A 186 9.01 1.51 -13.22
N TYR A 187 8.11 1.16 -14.14
CA TYR A 187 6.73 0.81 -13.79
C TYR A 187 6.67 -0.41 -12.86
N GLY A 188 7.46 -1.46 -13.11
CA GLY A 188 7.49 -2.67 -12.29
C GLY A 188 7.77 -2.40 -10.80
N GLN A 189 8.46 -1.30 -10.47
CA GLN A 189 8.74 -0.92 -9.09
C GLN A 189 7.51 -0.43 -8.32
N VAL A 190 6.48 0.05 -9.03
CA VAL A 190 5.24 0.59 -8.45
C VAL A 190 3.98 -0.17 -8.87
N LYS A 191 4.09 -1.07 -9.86
CA LYS A 191 2.99 -1.85 -10.44
C LYS A 191 2.03 -2.42 -9.40
N SER A 192 2.56 -3.18 -8.44
CA SER A 192 1.74 -3.80 -7.39
C SER A 192 1.00 -2.81 -6.48
N ALA A 193 1.42 -1.55 -6.42
CA ALA A 193 0.75 -0.50 -5.66
C ALA A 193 -0.27 0.26 -6.50
N VAL A 194 0.04 0.45 -7.78
CA VAL A 194 -0.84 1.12 -8.74
C VAL A 194 -2.05 0.23 -9.08
N GLU A 195 -1.82 -1.05 -9.34
CA GLU A 195 -2.86 -2.03 -9.71
C GLU A 195 -3.63 -2.56 -8.49
N GLY A 196 -3.02 -2.52 -7.30
CA GLY A 196 -3.65 -2.98 -6.06
C GLY A 196 -4.24 -1.83 -5.23
N GLU A 197 -5.09 -2.17 -4.26
CA GLU A 197 -5.65 -1.21 -3.29
C GLU A 197 -4.71 -1.04 -2.07
N LYS A 198 -3.46 -0.65 -2.32
CA LYS A 198 -2.47 -0.45 -1.25
C LYS A 198 -2.55 0.96 -0.67
N LYS A 199 -2.61 1.05 0.66
CA LYS A 199 -2.53 2.33 1.39
C LYS A 199 -1.13 2.96 1.39
N HIS A 200 -0.10 2.12 1.20
CA HIS A 200 1.29 2.54 1.09
C HIS A 200 2.11 1.45 0.38
N HIS A 201 3.29 1.81 -0.11
CA HIS A 201 4.19 0.90 -0.82
C HIS A 201 5.65 1.28 -0.58
N PHE A 202 6.54 0.30 -0.48
CA PHE A 202 7.97 0.53 -0.36
C PHE A 202 8.69 0.19 -1.67
N ILE A 203 9.35 1.18 -2.26
CA ILE A 203 10.17 1.00 -3.45
C ILE A 203 11.59 0.66 -3.01
N ARG A 204 12.09 -0.51 -3.39
CA ARG A 204 13.50 -0.86 -3.21
C ARG A 204 14.37 -0.16 -4.26
N LYS A 205 15.43 0.51 -3.82
CA LYS A 205 16.37 1.24 -4.67
C LYS A 205 17.81 0.98 -4.25
N THR A 206 18.72 1.05 -5.21
CA THR A 206 20.17 1.05 -4.94
C THR A 206 20.76 2.37 -5.37
N ARG A 207 21.35 3.10 -4.43
CA ARG A 207 21.93 4.41 -4.70
C ARG A 207 23.26 4.24 -5.43
N LYS A 208 23.32 4.63 -6.72
CA LYS A 208 24.53 4.46 -7.56
C LYS A 208 25.82 5.02 -6.93
N LYS A 209 25.73 6.12 -6.18
CA LYS A 209 26.91 6.78 -5.58
C LYS A 209 27.55 5.95 -4.47
N THR A 210 26.74 5.27 -3.66
CA THR A 210 27.21 4.57 -2.45
C THR A 210 27.08 3.05 -2.56
N GLY A 211 26.38 2.54 -3.57
CA GLY A 211 26.02 1.12 -3.68
C GLY A 211 24.99 0.65 -2.65
N VAL A 212 24.50 1.55 -1.78
CA VAL A 212 23.61 1.19 -0.67
C VAL A 212 22.19 0.95 -1.18
N SER A 213 21.67 -0.24 -0.89
CA SER A 213 20.28 -0.57 -1.14
C SER A 213 19.39 -0.14 0.02
N HIS A 214 18.32 0.58 -0.28
CA HIS A 214 17.37 1.11 0.69
C HIS A 214 15.94 1.02 0.16
N HIS A 215 14.97 1.24 1.04
CA HIS A 215 13.56 1.35 0.68
C HIS A 215 13.11 2.80 0.79
N VAL A 216 12.15 3.16 -0.05
CA VAL A 216 11.52 4.47 -0.02
C VAL A 216 10.01 4.29 0.10
N PRO A 217 9.35 4.85 1.11
CA PRO A 217 7.90 4.77 1.22
C PRO A 217 7.20 5.64 0.17
N LEU A 218 6.05 5.19 -0.30
CA LEU A 218 5.03 5.98 -0.98
C LEU A 218 3.72 5.80 -0.21
N LEU A 219 2.97 6.89 -0.02
CA LEU A 219 1.68 6.88 0.67
C LEU A 219 0.52 6.93 -0.34
N LYS A 220 -0.70 6.93 0.19
CA LYS A 220 -1.96 6.93 -0.57
C LYS A 220 -1.96 7.97 -1.68
N ASP A 221 -1.69 9.25 -1.38
CA ASP A 221 -1.76 10.32 -2.39
C ASP A 221 -0.82 10.10 -3.57
N ALA A 222 0.44 9.69 -3.32
CA ALA A 222 1.37 9.39 -4.40
C ALA A 222 0.93 8.16 -5.21
N ILE A 223 0.43 7.12 -4.56
CA ILE A 223 -0.07 5.91 -5.23
C ILE A 223 -1.27 6.24 -6.11
N GLU A 224 -2.22 7.05 -5.63
CA GLU A 224 -3.40 7.47 -6.38
C GLU A 224 -3.03 8.36 -7.56
N ALA A 225 -2.15 9.35 -7.35
CA ALA A 225 -1.66 10.19 -8.44
C ALA A 225 -0.92 9.36 -9.49
N LEU A 226 -0.12 8.37 -9.08
CA LEU A 226 0.53 7.41 -9.98
C LEU A 226 -0.50 6.58 -10.76
N ARG A 227 -1.55 6.08 -10.10
CA ARG A 227 -2.62 5.30 -10.74
C ARG A 227 -3.34 6.13 -11.81
N LEU A 228 -3.75 7.35 -11.47
CA LEU A 228 -4.39 8.27 -12.43
C LEU A 228 -3.48 8.56 -13.63
N TYR A 229 -2.20 8.82 -13.40
CA TYR A 229 -1.23 9.06 -14.46
C TYR A 229 -0.99 7.83 -15.34
N VAL A 230 -0.81 6.64 -14.75
CA VAL A 230 -0.61 5.39 -15.49
C VAL A 230 -1.82 5.08 -16.37
N ASN A 231 -3.02 5.31 -15.86
CA ASN A 231 -4.27 5.15 -16.62
C ASN A 231 -4.37 6.18 -17.77
N GLU A 232 -3.99 7.44 -17.54
CA GLU A 232 -3.96 8.48 -18.59
C GLU A 232 -2.94 8.16 -19.69
N ARG A 233 -1.77 7.62 -19.31
CA ARG A 233 -0.72 7.23 -20.25
C ARG A 233 -1.23 6.18 -21.23
N GLY A 234 -2.06 5.24 -20.76
CA GLY A 234 -2.63 4.16 -21.55
C GLY A 234 -1.58 3.21 -22.14
N GLY A 235 -2.06 2.23 -22.91
CA GLY A 235 -1.23 1.21 -23.54
C GLY A 235 -0.75 0.12 -22.57
N GLU A 236 -0.14 -0.92 -23.12
CA GLU A 236 0.56 -1.94 -22.34
C GLU A 236 1.90 -1.36 -21.87
N ILE A 237 2.10 -1.30 -20.55
CA ILE A 237 3.33 -0.80 -19.93
C ILE A 237 4.04 -1.98 -19.30
N GLU A 238 5.27 -2.25 -19.73
CA GLU A 238 6.08 -3.35 -19.22
C GLU A 238 6.78 -2.96 -17.91
N ASP A 239 7.22 -3.95 -17.14
CA ASP A 239 7.85 -3.73 -15.85
C ASP A 239 9.15 -2.90 -15.96
N GLU A 240 9.87 -3.02 -17.08
CA GLU A 240 11.13 -2.29 -17.35
C GLU A 240 10.92 -0.90 -17.96
N ASP A 241 9.68 -0.57 -18.35
CA ASP A 241 9.40 0.73 -18.94
C ASP A 241 9.64 1.86 -17.94
N PRO A 242 10.16 3.01 -18.39
CA PRO A 242 10.25 4.20 -17.55
C PRO A 242 8.86 4.55 -16.99
N LEU A 243 8.77 4.75 -15.68
CA LEU A 243 7.52 5.16 -15.04
C LEU A 243 7.07 6.52 -15.59
N PHE A 244 7.97 7.50 -15.55
CA PHE A 244 7.71 8.85 -16.04
C PHE A 244 8.33 9.07 -17.42
N VAL A 245 7.47 9.39 -18.39
CA VAL A 245 7.87 9.62 -19.79
C VAL A 245 7.63 11.07 -20.23
N LYS A 246 8.40 11.52 -21.22
CA LYS A 246 8.16 12.79 -21.92
C LYS A 246 6.92 12.66 -22.81
N ARG A 247 6.37 13.80 -23.25
CA ARG A 247 5.19 13.82 -24.14
C ARG A 247 5.46 13.13 -25.48
N GLU A 248 6.67 13.25 -26.00
CA GLU A 248 7.15 12.62 -27.23
C GLU A 248 7.66 11.18 -26.99
N GLY A 249 7.48 10.64 -25.78
CA GLY A 249 8.02 9.34 -25.38
C GLY A 249 9.42 9.41 -24.76
N GLY A 250 9.88 8.25 -24.28
CA GLY A 250 11.15 8.10 -23.60
C GLY A 250 11.18 8.68 -22.18
N ARG A 251 12.18 8.27 -21.40
CA ARG A 251 12.34 8.62 -19.98
C ARG A 251 12.48 10.12 -19.74
N ILE A 252 11.79 10.65 -18.73
CA ILE A 252 11.95 12.03 -18.28
C ILE A 252 13.37 12.26 -17.69
N THR A 253 13.91 13.46 -17.86
CA THR A 253 15.23 13.84 -17.34
C THR A 253 15.12 14.86 -16.20
N PRO A 254 16.17 15.01 -15.35
CA PRO A 254 16.18 16.04 -14.31
C PRO A 254 15.94 17.46 -14.84
N SER A 255 16.44 17.79 -16.04
CA SER A 255 16.21 19.09 -16.68
C SER A 255 14.74 19.31 -17.03
N ASN A 256 14.02 18.25 -17.45
CA ASN A 256 12.58 18.35 -17.67
C ASN A 256 11.83 18.63 -16.36
N ILE A 257 12.18 17.95 -15.26
CA ILE A 257 11.58 18.21 -13.95
C ILE A 257 11.86 19.64 -13.48
N GLN A 258 13.10 20.14 -13.64
CA GLN A 258 13.44 21.52 -13.30
C GLN A 258 12.58 22.53 -14.06
N PHE A 259 12.36 22.28 -15.36
CA PHE A 259 11.47 23.11 -16.17
C PHE A 259 10.01 23.05 -15.67
N ILE A 260 9.50 21.86 -15.36
CA ILE A 260 8.15 21.66 -14.78
C ILE A 260 8.01 22.47 -13.49
N MET A 261 8.95 22.32 -12.55
CA MET A 261 8.90 23.02 -11.27
C MET A 261 9.03 24.54 -11.44
N ARG A 262 9.79 25.03 -12.44
CA ARG A 262 9.85 26.47 -12.74
C ARG A 262 8.49 26.98 -13.21
N LYS A 263 7.81 26.22 -14.08
CA LYS A 263 6.47 26.56 -14.55
C LYS A 263 5.40 26.49 -13.46
N ILE A 264 5.59 25.67 -12.43
CA ILE A 264 4.73 25.68 -11.25
C ILE A 264 5.01 26.93 -10.42
N ASN A 265 6.28 27.25 -10.16
CA ASN A 265 6.66 28.46 -9.43
C ASN A 265 6.09 29.73 -10.08
N GLU A 266 6.17 29.86 -11.40
CA GLU A 266 5.57 30.98 -12.14
C GLU A 266 4.05 31.14 -11.93
N ARG A 267 3.32 30.07 -11.54
CA ARG A 267 1.86 30.10 -11.36
C ARG A 267 1.44 30.29 -9.90
N ILE A 268 2.12 29.60 -8.99
CA ILE A 268 1.68 29.48 -7.59
C ILE A 268 2.77 29.86 -6.59
N GLY A 269 3.98 30.23 -7.04
CA GLY A 269 5.08 30.62 -6.16
C GLY A 269 4.72 31.75 -5.21
N ASP A 270 3.98 32.76 -5.71
CA ASP A 270 3.49 33.85 -4.87
C ASP A 270 2.52 33.38 -3.78
N GLN A 271 1.83 32.25 -3.95
CA GLN A 271 0.85 31.73 -2.97
C GLN A 271 1.51 30.91 -1.83
N ILE A 272 2.82 30.68 -1.93
CA ILE A 272 3.62 29.92 -0.95
C ILE A 272 4.56 30.90 -0.26
N ALA A 273 4.32 31.14 1.03
CA ALA A 273 5.08 32.14 1.81
C ALA A 273 6.59 31.87 1.78
N GLU A 274 6.97 30.61 1.99
CA GLU A 274 8.37 30.13 1.94
C GLU A 274 9.03 30.32 0.57
N ALA A 275 8.27 30.27 -0.52
CA ALA A 275 8.81 30.50 -1.85
C ALA A 275 8.98 32.00 -2.14
N ARG A 276 8.06 32.83 -1.64
CA ARG A 276 8.07 34.29 -1.80
C ARG A 276 9.17 34.97 -1.00
N SER A 277 9.52 34.43 0.17
CA SER A 277 10.57 35.00 1.04
C SER A 277 11.98 34.78 0.51
N LEU A 278 12.17 33.81 -0.39
CA LEU A 278 13.48 33.48 -0.93
C LEU A 278 13.91 34.42 -2.04
N ASN A 279 14.84 35.32 -1.71
CA ASN A 279 15.57 36.07 -2.71
C ASN A 279 16.75 35.22 -3.24
N SER A 280 16.47 34.31 -4.17
CA SER A 280 17.47 33.40 -4.74
C SER A 280 17.32 33.26 -6.25
N ASP A 281 18.45 33.20 -6.96
CA ASP A 281 18.51 32.84 -8.39
C ASP A 281 18.04 31.40 -8.66
N ILE A 282 17.95 30.58 -7.61
CA ILE A 282 17.50 29.19 -7.69
C ILE A 282 15.99 29.15 -7.54
N ASN A 283 15.31 28.42 -8.42
CA ASN A 283 13.87 28.18 -8.30
C ASN A 283 13.50 27.70 -6.88
N PRO A 284 12.70 28.47 -6.11
CA PRO A 284 12.37 28.12 -4.74
C PRO A 284 11.55 26.83 -4.66
N LEU A 285 10.72 26.52 -5.67
CA LEU A 285 9.94 25.27 -5.71
C LEU A 285 10.72 24.09 -6.32
N SER A 286 12.05 24.08 -6.27
CA SER A 286 12.82 22.93 -6.76
C SER A 286 12.44 21.64 -6.04
N LEU A 287 12.31 20.54 -6.79
CA LEU A 287 12.01 19.21 -6.25
C LEU A 287 13.01 18.77 -5.16
N LYS A 288 14.24 19.31 -5.18
CA LYS A 288 15.25 19.08 -4.13
C LYS A 288 14.76 19.50 -2.75
N TYR A 289 13.91 20.54 -2.67
CA TYR A 289 13.34 20.99 -1.41
C TYR A 289 12.20 20.11 -0.93
N LEU A 290 11.51 19.37 -1.81
CA LEU A 290 10.53 18.34 -1.39
C LEU A 290 11.20 17.19 -0.63
N ARG A 291 12.40 16.80 -1.05
CA ARG A 291 13.22 15.84 -0.29
C ARG A 291 13.63 16.37 1.09
N ARG A 292 13.88 17.68 1.21
CA ARG A 292 14.12 18.32 2.52
C ARG A 292 12.84 18.33 3.35
N ALA A 293 11.71 18.69 2.75
CA ALA A 293 10.39 18.68 3.39
C ALA A 293 10.05 17.29 3.95
N PHE A 294 10.32 16.22 3.21
CA PHE A 294 10.22 14.84 3.72
C PHE A 294 11.06 14.61 4.99
N SER A 295 12.33 15.04 4.97
CA SER A 295 13.23 14.91 6.12
C SER A 295 12.73 15.70 7.34
N ILE A 296 12.16 16.89 7.12
CA ILE A 296 11.57 17.73 8.16
C ILE A 296 10.30 17.06 8.72
N ALA A 297 9.41 16.58 7.85
CA ALA A 297 8.23 15.82 8.25
C ALA A 297 8.61 14.62 9.14
N CYS A 298 9.63 13.84 8.75
CA CYS A 298 10.16 12.76 9.57
C CYS A 298 10.66 13.24 10.93
N LYS A 299 11.37 14.37 10.99
CA LYS A 299 11.86 14.94 12.26
C LYS A 299 10.72 15.39 13.17
N LEU A 300 9.72 16.07 12.62
CA LEU A 300 8.54 16.53 13.36
C LEU A 300 7.72 15.35 13.89
N ALA A 301 7.58 14.30 13.08
CA ALA A 301 6.97 13.03 13.45
C ALA A 301 7.80 12.18 14.42
N LYS A 302 9.01 12.63 14.80
CA LYS A 302 9.96 11.89 15.65
C LYS A 302 10.26 10.48 15.11
N VAL A 303 10.37 10.37 13.78
CA VAL A 303 10.86 9.15 13.12
C VAL A 303 12.30 8.90 13.57
N ASP A 304 12.61 7.65 13.86
CA ASP A 304 13.98 7.26 14.21
C ASP A 304 14.99 7.75 13.16
N SER A 305 16.11 8.31 13.63
CA SER A 305 17.10 8.92 12.75
C SER A 305 17.71 7.91 11.78
N GLY A 306 17.96 6.67 12.21
CA GLY A 306 18.48 5.60 11.36
C GLY A 306 17.50 5.22 10.26
N VAL A 307 16.20 5.12 10.59
CA VAL A 307 15.14 4.84 9.60
C VAL A 307 14.99 5.99 8.60
N ARG A 308 15.03 7.25 9.06
CA ARG A 308 14.99 8.42 8.18
C ARG A 308 16.20 8.46 7.23
N GLU A 309 17.42 8.30 7.74
CA GLU A 309 18.62 8.30 6.89
C GLU A 309 18.62 7.11 5.92
N TYR A 310 18.10 5.95 6.35
CA TYR A 310 17.89 4.78 5.49
C TYR A 310 16.91 5.07 4.35
N TRP A 311 15.73 5.65 4.63
CA TRP A 311 14.78 6.03 3.59
C TRP A 311 15.35 7.07 2.63
N MET A 312 16.21 7.96 3.12
CA MET A 312 16.92 8.91 2.28
C MET A 312 18.16 8.28 1.57
N GLY A 313 18.50 7.02 1.80
CA GLY A 313 19.68 6.39 1.18
C GLY A 313 20.99 7.10 1.52
N HIS A 314 21.07 7.74 2.68
CA HIS A 314 22.30 8.32 3.20
C HIS A 314 23.17 7.20 3.81
N ALA A 315 24.48 7.29 3.64
CA ALA A 315 25.41 6.39 4.32
C ALA A 315 25.54 6.89 5.76
N THR A 316 25.18 6.06 6.74
CA THR A 316 25.34 6.39 8.16
C THR A 316 26.73 6.00 8.64
N ASP A 317 27.39 6.90 9.39
CA ASP A 317 28.75 6.68 9.93
C ASP A 317 28.80 5.55 10.97
N TYR A 318 27.68 5.27 11.64
CA TYR A 318 27.53 4.11 12.52
C TYR A 318 27.22 2.86 11.71
N GLY A 319 28.26 2.13 11.33
CA GLY A 319 28.15 0.72 10.91
C GLY A 319 27.34 0.43 9.64
N GLY A 320 27.04 1.44 8.81
CA GLY A 320 26.26 1.33 7.56
C GLY A 320 26.90 0.48 6.45
N ALA A 321 27.95 -0.29 6.77
CA ALA A 321 28.62 -1.26 5.91
C ALA A 321 28.65 -2.68 6.52
N TYR A 322 28.27 -2.87 7.79
CA TYR A 322 28.39 -4.15 8.48
C TYR A 322 27.11 -4.97 8.54
N ASP A 323 26.18 -4.79 7.62
CA ASP A 323 25.22 -5.87 7.42
C ASP A 323 24.55 -5.94 6.05
N GLY A 324 24.45 -4.86 5.27
CA GLY A 324 23.63 -4.90 4.05
C GLY A 324 22.19 -5.37 4.30
N LYS A 325 21.78 -5.46 5.57
CA LYS A 325 20.49 -5.96 6.00
C LYS A 325 19.51 -4.83 5.83
N GLN A 326 18.49 -5.11 5.04
CA GLN A 326 17.33 -4.26 4.90
C GLN A 326 16.73 -4.04 6.29
N LEU A 327 16.25 -2.82 6.58
CA LEU A 327 15.51 -2.60 7.80
C LEU A 327 14.28 -3.53 7.83
N PRO A 328 13.97 -4.15 8.99
CA PRO A 328 12.79 -4.99 9.11
C PRO A 328 11.54 -4.26 8.65
N LYS A 329 10.71 -4.91 7.82
CA LYS A 329 9.49 -4.31 7.28
C LYS A 329 8.57 -3.76 8.37
N GLN A 330 8.45 -4.48 9.49
CA GLN A 330 7.65 -4.06 10.65
C GLN A 330 8.13 -2.73 11.25
N LEU A 331 9.44 -2.52 11.39
CA LEU A 331 9.99 -1.25 11.89
C LEU A 331 9.69 -0.12 10.89
N GLN A 332 9.86 -0.39 9.59
CA GLN A 332 9.52 0.60 8.57
C GLN A 332 8.04 0.97 8.59
N GLU A 333 7.13 0.01 8.75
CA GLU A 333 5.69 0.25 8.85
C GLU A 333 5.32 1.05 10.11
N GLN A 334 5.93 0.73 11.26
CA GLN A 334 5.72 1.47 12.52
C GLN A 334 6.17 2.92 12.40
N GLU A 335 7.37 3.16 11.86
CA GLU A 335 7.87 4.52 11.66
C GLU A 335 7.08 5.28 10.57
N LEU A 336 6.62 4.57 9.54
CA LEU A 336 5.81 5.17 8.48
C LEU A 336 4.50 5.72 9.05
N GLU A 337 3.91 5.01 10.01
CA GLU A 337 2.64 5.40 10.61
C GLU A 337 2.72 6.72 11.40
N LYS A 338 3.89 7.02 11.97
CA LYS A 338 4.14 8.30 12.66
C LYS A 338 4.13 9.49 11.71
N VAL A 339 4.60 9.30 10.48
CA VAL A 339 4.86 10.41 9.53
C VAL A 339 3.72 10.63 8.53
N LYS A 340 2.75 9.71 8.40
CA LYS A 340 1.68 9.82 7.39
C LYS A 340 0.92 11.13 7.45
N SER A 341 0.55 11.60 8.64
CA SER A 341 -0.20 12.86 8.80
C SER A 341 0.59 14.10 8.38
N PHE A 342 1.92 14.04 8.36
CA PHE A 342 2.80 15.14 7.93
C PHE A 342 3.09 15.11 6.43
N LEU A 343 2.85 13.98 5.76
CA LEU A 343 3.12 13.77 4.34
C LEU A 343 1.86 13.63 3.48
N SER A 344 0.71 13.39 4.09
CA SER A 344 -0.58 13.39 3.40
C SER A 344 -0.96 14.81 3.04
N ILE A 345 -1.24 15.04 1.76
CA ILE A 345 -1.79 16.32 1.28
C ILE A 345 -3.32 16.27 1.19
N THR A 346 -3.93 15.09 1.31
CA THR A 346 -5.38 14.93 1.36
C THR A 346 -5.85 15.38 2.73
N THR A 347 -6.77 16.35 2.77
CA THR A 347 -7.26 16.84 4.06
C THR A 347 -8.13 15.78 4.72
N MET A 348 -8.15 15.75 6.05
CA MET A 348 -9.09 14.89 6.80
C MET A 348 -10.52 15.05 6.29
N LYS A 349 -10.92 16.28 5.93
CA LYS A 349 -12.24 16.57 5.38
C LYS A 349 -12.52 15.79 4.09
N GLU A 350 -11.58 15.80 3.14
CA GLU A 350 -11.71 15.05 1.89
C GLU A 350 -11.71 13.54 2.13
N GLU A 351 -10.89 13.04 3.07
CA GLU A 351 -10.93 11.63 3.45
C GLU A 351 -12.25 11.23 4.13
N PHE A 352 -12.88 12.14 4.87
CA PHE A 352 -14.21 11.95 5.45
C PHE A 352 -15.28 11.96 4.36
N GLU A 353 -15.26 12.94 3.45
CA GLU A 353 -16.20 13.05 2.32
C GLU A 353 -16.06 11.86 1.34
N GLU A 354 -14.87 11.29 1.19
CA GLU A 354 -14.65 10.06 0.42
C GLU A 354 -15.22 8.84 1.13
N ARG A 355 -14.93 8.68 2.44
CA ARG A 355 -15.49 7.58 3.24
C ARG A 355 -17.02 7.63 3.32
N GLU A 356 -17.59 8.82 3.42
CA GLU A 356 -19.05 9.02 3.42
C GLU A 356 -19.65 8.55 2.09
N ARG A 357 -19.06 8.94 0.96
CA ARG A 357 -19.50 8.46 -0.37
C ARG A 357 -19.38 6.95 -0.55
N GLU A 358 -18.31 6.33 -0.05
CA GLU A 358 -18.16 4.87 -0.08
C GLU A 358 -19.22 4.17 0.79
N GLN A 359 -19.50 4.71 1.98
CA GLN A 359 -20.54 4.19 2.86
C GLN A 359 -21.92 4.34 2.22
N ASP A 360 -22.23 5.47 1.59
CA ASP A 360 -23.49 5.70 0.91
C ASP A 360 -23.69 4.73 -0.26
N LYS A 361 -22.65 4.50 -1.06
CA LYS A 361 -22.68 3.49 -2.13
C LYS A 361 -22.96 2.10 -1.57
N LYS A 362 -22.26 1.69 -0.51
CA LYS A 362 -22.49 0.39 0.13
C LYS A 362 -23.90 0.27 0.72
N ILE A 363 -24.45 1.35 1.28
CA ILE A 363 -25.83 1.40 1.76
C ILE A 363 -26.81 1.26 0.59
N GLN A 364 -26.52 1.88 -0.56
CA GLN A 364 -27.34 1.74 -1.76
C GLN A 364 -27.32 0.30 -2.27
N ASP A 365 -26.15 -0.31 -2.42
CA ASP A 365 -26.00 -1.70 -2.88
C ASP A 365 -26.76 -2.66 -1.94
N LEU A 366 -26.62 -2.50 -0.62
CA LEU A 366 -27.36 -3.31 0.38
C LEU A 366 -28.88 -3.08 0.36
N ARG A 367 -29.34 -1.90 -0.04
CA ARG A 367 -30.77 -1.60 -0.20
C ARG A 367 -31.33 -2.31 -1.44
N GLU A 368 -30.58 -2.30 -2.54
CA GLU A 368 -30.94 -3.02 -3.76
C GLU A 368 -31.02 -4.53 -3.48
N GLU A 369 -30.01 -5.10 -2.81
CA GLU A 369 -30.01 -6.51 -2.38
C GLU A 369 -31.22 -6.83 -1.46
N ASN A 370 -31.56 -5.96 -0.51
CA ASN A 370 -32.73 -6.15 0.35
C ASN A 370 -34.06 -6.14 -0.42
N VAL A 371 -34.17 -5.33 -1.48
CA VAL A 371 -35.37 -5.32 -2.33
C VAL A 371 -35.50 -6.64 -3.08
N ASP A 372 -34.40 -7.16 -3.60
CA ASP A 372 -34.40 -8.42 -4.33
C ASP A 372 -34.68 -9.62 -3.40
N LEU A 373 -34.08 -9.65 -2.20
CA LEU A 373 -34.38 -10.66 -1.19
C LEU A 373 -35.85 -10.63 -0.75
N ARG A 374 -36.46 -9.45 -0.60
CA ARG A 374 -37.89 -9.33 -0.27
C ARG A 374 -38.78 -9.85 -1.40
N ARG A 375 -38.41 -9.63 -2.66
CA ARG A 375 -39.14 -10.18 -3.81
C ARG A 375 -39.04 -11.70 -3.85
N GLU A 376 -37.87 -12.25 -3.57
CA GLU A 376 -37.67 -13.69 -3.52
C GLU A 376 -38.45 -14.33 -2.36
N PHE A 377 -38.46 -13.68 -1.21
CA PHE A 377 -39.26 -14.10 -0.06
C PHE A 377 -40.77 -14.13 -0.37
N GLU A 378 -41.31 -13.10 -1.04
CA GLU A 378 -42.74 -13.11 -1.38
C GLU A 378 -43.08 -14.22 -2.39
N LYS A 379 -42.21 -14.47 -3.39
CA LYS A 379 -42.38 -15.61 -4.31
C LYS A 379 -42.38 -16.96 -3.58
N GLN A 380 -41.48 -17.13 -2.62
CA GLN A 380 -41.43 -18.35 -1.80
C GLN A 380 -42.68 -18.49 -0.96
N LYS A 381 -43.18 -17.39 -0.40
CA LYS A 381 -44.42 -17.37 0.37
C LYS A 381 -45.65 -17.72 -0.47
N GLU A 382 -45.79 -17.14 -1.67
CA GLU A 382 -46.84 -17.52 -2.63
C GLU A 382 -46.76 -19.02 -2.98
N THR A 383 -45.56 -19.51 -3.28
CA THR A 383 -45.33 -20.94 -3.56
C THR A 383 -45.71 -21.83 -2.37
N SER A 384 -45.41 -21.37 -1.14
CA SER A 384 -45.78 -22.09 0.09
C SER A 384 -47.28 -22.10 0.32
N GLU A 385 -47.98 -21.00 0.03
CA GLU A 385 -49.44 -20.91 0.13
C GLU A 385 -50.12 -21.85 -0.88
N ASP A 386 -49.64 -21.87 -2.13
CA ASP A 386 -50.11 -22.78 -3.17
C ASP A 386 -49.93 -24.25 -2.79
N LEU A 387 -48.74 -24.62 -2.27
CA LEU A 387 -48.46 -25.98 -1.79
C LEU A 387 -49.35 -26.37 -0.61
N GLN A 388 -49.61 -25.44 0.32
CA GLN A 388 -50.50 -25.69 1.44
C GLN A 388 -51.95 -25.93 0.98
N GLU A 389 -52.42 -25.23 -0.04
CA GLU A 389 -53.75 -25.44 -0.61
C GLU A 389 -53.84 -26.78 -1.36
N GLU A 390 -52.84 -27.12 -2.17
CA GLU A 390 -52.76 -28.44 -2.83
C GLU A 390 -52.78 -29.57 -1.80
N LEU A 391 -52.04 -29.39 -0.69
CA LEU A 391 -52.03 -30.35 0.40
C LEU A 391 -53.41 -30.51 1.06
N ARG A 392 -54.16 -29.41 1.26
CA ARG A 392 -55.54 -29.44 1.81
C ARG A 392 -56.50 -30.19 0.90
N GLU A 393 -56.45 -29.95 -0.41
CA GLU A 393 -57.29 -30.67 -1.38
C GLU A 393 -56.93 -32.15 -1.42
N LEU A 394 -55.65 -32.52 -1.38
CA LEU A 394 -55.22 -33.92 -1.27
C LEU A 394 -55.70 -34.59 0.03
N TYR A 395 -55.73 -33.87 1.16
CA TYR A 395 -56.31 -34.40 2.41
C TYR A 395 -57.81 -34.60 2.28
N ARG A 396 -58.52 -33.65 1.66
CA ARG A 396 -59.96 -33.71 1.44
C ARG A 396 -60.34 -34.91 0.58
N GLU A 397 -59.66 -35.11 -0.54
CA GLU A 397 -59.85 -36.29 -1.40
C GLU A 397 -59.60 -37.60 -0.65
N GLN A 398 -58.57 -37.64 0.20
CA GLN A 398 -58.27 -38.82 1.02
C GLN A 398 -59.37 -39.11 2.05
N ILE A 399 -59.90 -38.09 2.71
CA ILE A 399 -61.02 -38.22 3.65
C ILE A 399 -62.26 -38.74 2.93
N LEU A 400 -62.60 -38.19 1.76
CA LEU A 400 -63.74 -38.64 0.95
C LEU A 400 -63.57 -40.10 0.51
N SER A 401 -62.40 -40.47 -0.02
CA SER A 401 -62.09 -41.86 -0.40
C SER A 401 -62.19 -42.83 0.78
N LEU A 402 -61.79 -42.41 1.98
CA LEU A 402 -61.93 -43.22 3.20
C LEU A 402 -63.41 -43.40 3.57
N ILE A 403 -64.21 -42.33 3.51
CA ILE A 403 -65.66 -42.37 3.78
C ILE A 403 -66.36 -43.32 2.81
N ASP A 404 -66.04 -43.24 1.52
CA ASP A 404 -66.61 -44.13 0.50
C ASP A 404 -66.23 -45.60 0.76
N GLY A 405 -64.96 -45.87 1.10
CA GLY A 405 -64.51 -47.20 1.46
C GLY A 405 -65.19 -47.77 2.72
N LEU A 406 -65.48 -46.93 3.72
CA LEU A 406 -66.23 -47.35 4.92
C LEU A 406 -67.70 -47.64 4.60
N ARG A 407 -68.30 -46.87 3.69
CA ARG A 407 -69.67 -47.10 3.21
C ARG A 407 -69.79 -48.45 2.48
N GLU A 408 -68.80 -48.82 1.67
CA GLU A 408 -68.78 -50.12 0.97
C GLU A 408 -68.76 -51.33 1.94
N VAL A 409 -68.16 -51.18 3.12
CA VAL A 409 -68.09 -52.23 4.16
C VAL A 409 -69.37 -52.27 5.02
N GLY A 410 -70.37 -51.44 4.71
CA GLY A 410 -71.68 -51.44 5.38
C GLY A 410 -71.74 -50.66 6.69
N ILE A 411 -70.73 -49.83 6.99
CA ILE A 411 -70.74 -48.94 8.15
C ILE A 411 -71.70 -47.78 7.83
N LYS A 412 -72.75 -47.62 8.64
CA LYS A 412 -73.76 -46.58 8.41
C LYS A 412 -73.20 -45.22 8.78
N TYR A 413 -73.61 -44.18 8.05
CA TYR A 413 -73.19 -42.79 8.34
C TYR A 413 -73.52 -42.35 9.78
N SER A 414 -74.59 -42.89 10.38
CA SER A 414 -74.92 -42.67 11.80
C SER A 414 -73.88 -43.26 12.75
N GLU A 415 -73.32 -44.44 12.45
CA GLU A 415 -72.27 -45.07 13.26
C GLU A 415 -70.92 -44.33 13.10
N LEU A 416 -70.69 -43.75 11.92
CA LEU A 416 -69.55 -42.89 11.62
C LEU A 416 -69.67 -41.52 12.30
N LYS A 417 -70.88 -40.94 12.32
CA LYS A 417 -71.18 -39.69 13.01
C LYS A 417 -71.09 -39.86 14.53
N ASP A 418 -71.59 -40.96 15.07
CA ASP A 418 -71.45 -41.27 16.50
C ASP A 418 -69.98 -41.53 16.89
N PHE A 419 -69.16 -42.07 15.97
CA PHE A 419 -67.71 -42.19 16.15
C PHE A 419 -66.99 -40.85 16.08
N LEU A 420 -67.37 -39.97 15.15
CA LEU A 420 -66.82 -38.63 15.01
C LEU A 420 -67.21 -37.74 16.21
N ASP A 421 -68.48 -37.77 16.60
CA ASP A 421 -68.98 -37.04 17.78
C ASP A 421 -68.57 -37.69 19.12
N SER A 422 -67.87 -38.84 19.12
CA SER A 422 -67.45 -39.53 20.34
C SER A 422 -66.30 -38.83 21.08
N GLU A 423 -66.28 -38.99 22.40
CA GLU A 423 -65.19 -38.52 23.29
C GLU A 423 -63.81 -39.04 22.83
N ALA A 424 -63.77 -40.22 22.18
CA ALA A 424 -62.57 -40.80 21.59
C ALA A 424 -62.01 -40.00 20.39
N GLU A 425 -62.85 -39.30 19.61
CA GLU A 425 -62.35 -38.39 18.56
C GLU A 425 -61.74 -37.14 19.19
N ARG A 426 -62.40 -36.55 20.20
CA ARG A 426 -61.87 -35.39 20.92
C ARG A 426 -60.54 -35.71 21.59
N GLU A 427 -60.39 -36.90 22.16
CA GLU A 427 -59.12 -37.39 22.69
C GLU A 427 -58.07 -37.62 21.59
N THR A 428 -58.46 -38.16 20.42
CA THR A 428 -57.53 -38.38 19.31
C THR A 428 -57.07 -37.07 18.67
N VAL A 429 -57.98 -36.11 18.48
CA VAL A 429 -57.68 -34.76 17.98
C VAL A 429 -56.87 -33.97 19.01
N ALA A 430 -57.20 -34.05 20.31
CA ALA A 430 -56.41 -33.45 21.37
C ALA A 430 -55.02 -34.10 21.51
N ALA A 431 -54.89 -35.40 21.27
CA ALA A 431 -53.59 -36.09 21.24
C ALA A 431 -52.76 -35.68 20.02
N ILE A 432 -53.37 -35.55 18.84
CA ILE A 432 -52.69 -35.04 17.63
C ILE A 432 -52.27 -33.58 17.85
N GLN A 433 -53.12 -32.76 18.46
CA GLN A 433 -52.80 -31.37 18.77
C GLN A 433 -51.69 -31.26 19.83
N LYS A 434 -51.72 -32.09 20.88
CA LYS A 434 -50.62 -32.21 21.85
C LYS A 434 -49.31 -32.66 21.21
N ILE A 435 -49.34 -33.62 20.29
CA ILE A 435 -48.16 -34.05 19.53
C ILE A 435 -47.65 -32.89 18.68
N LYS A 436 -48.52 -32.15 17.99
CA LYS A 436 -48.15 -30.98 17.19
C LYS A 436 -47.52 -29.87 18.05
N ASP A 437 -48.09 -29.60 19.21
CA ASP A 437 -47.62 -28.55 20.12
C ASP A 437 -46.30 -28.95 20.80
N ALA A 438 -46.14 -30.23 21.19
CA ALA A 438 -44.89 -30.76 21.73
C ALA A 438 -43.77 -30.72 20.67
N PHE A 439 -44.07 -31.15 19.43
CA PHE A 439 -43.12 -31.07 18.32
C PHE A 439 -42.76 -29.62 17.98
N SER A 440 -43.72 -28.68 18.07
CA SER A 440 -43.46 -27.25 17.86
C SER A 440 -42.66 -26.60 19.00
N ALA A 441 -42.72 -27.15 20.21
CA ALA A 441 -41.99 -26.63 21.37
C ALA A 441 -40.54 -27.13 21.40
N GLU A 442 -40.30 -28.38 21.02
CA GLU A 442 -38.98 -29.02 21.00
C GLU A 442 -38.05 -28.42 19.92
N PHE A 443 -38.62 -27.89 18.82
CA PHE A 443 -37.87 -27.31 17.71
C PHE A 443 -37.79 -25.77 17.70
N ARG A 444 -38.34 -25.08 18.72
CA ARG A 444 -38.11 -23.64 18.93
C ARG A 444 -36.78 -23.33 19.62
N GLY A 445 -36.02 -24.36 20.01
CA GLY A 445 -34.78 -24.24 20.79
C GLY A 445 -33.54 -23.80 20.01
N ASP A 446 -33.46 -24.06 18.70
CA ASP A 446 -32.27 -23.75 17.90
C ASP A 446 -32.69 -23.15 16.55
N SER A 447 -32.76 -21.82 16.46
CA SER A 447 -33.03 -21.13 15.20
C SER A 447 -31.83 -20.28 14.77
N GLU A 448 -30.85 -20.95 14.16
CA GLU A 448 -30.20 -20.44 12.95
C GLU A 448 -30.22 -21.59 11.91
N TYR A 449 -31.01 -21.40 10.86
CA TYR A 449 -31.25 -22.23 9.65
C TYR A 449 -32.52 -23.10 9.53
N GLU A 450 -33.32 -22.75 8.51
CA GLU A 450 -34.14 -23.60 7.61
C GLU A 450 -34.93 -24.79 8.23
N GLY A 451 -35.72 -24.53 9.28
CA GLY A 451 -36.49 -25.57 9.97
C GLY A 451 -37.86 -25.95 9.36
N ASP A 452 -38.52 -25.08 8.59
CA ASP A 452 -39.93 -25.31 8.23
C ASP A 452 -40.14 -26.38 7.14
N ILE A 453 -39.22 -26.48 6.15
CA ILE A 453 -39.38 -27.40 5.02
C ILE A 453 -39.19 -28.87 5.44
N LEU A 454 -38.37 -29.14 6.46
CA LEU A 454 -38.10 -30.49 6.97
C LEU A 454 -39.25 -31.02 7.85
N GLN A 455 -39.95 -30.13 8.57
CA GLN A 455 -41.08 -30.48 9.43
C GLN A 455 -42.29 -30.96 8.62
N GLU A 456 -42.62 -30.28 7.52
CA GLU A 456 -43.71 -30.71 6.65
C GLU A 456 -43.39 -32.03 5.93
N ARG A 457 -42.13 -32.25 5.52
CA ARG A 457 -41.67 -33.50 4.91
C ARG A 457 -41.75 -34.70 5.86
N ALA A 458 -41.38 -34.52 7.13
CA ALA A 458 -41.45 -35.57 8.15
C ALA A 458 -42.90 -35.94 8.51
N LEU A 459 -43.78 -34.95 8.64
CA LEU A 459 -45.20 -35.15 8.86
C LEU A 459 -45.85 -35.87 7.66
N PHE A 460 -45.51 -35.46 6.44
CA PHE A 460 -45.96 -36.11 5.20
C PHE A 460 -45.50 -37.58 5.10
N LEU A 461 -44.26 -37.88 5.49
CA LEU A 461 -43.74 -39.26 5.53
C LEU A 461 -44.47 -40.11 6.60
N LEU A 462 -44.70 -39.58 7.80
CA LEU A 462 -45.46 -40.26 8.84
C LEU A 462 -46.90 -40.55 8.42
N LEU A 463 -47.56 -39.59 7.78
CA LEU A 463 -48.92 -39.73 7.26
C LEU A 463 -48.98 -40.70 6.08
N LYS A 464 -47.96 -40.71 5.20
CA LYS A 464 -47.82 -41.69 4.11
C LYS A 464 -47.59 -43.11 4.64
N MET A 465 -46.77 -43.28 5.68
CA MET A 465 -46.60 -44.59 6.35
C MET A 465 -47.89 -45.05 7.05
N ARG A 466 -48.64 -44.13 7.68
CA ARG A 466 -49.95 -44.43 8.25
C ARG A 466 -50.99 -44.77 7.16
N ARG A 467 -50.97 -44.12 6.00
CA ARG A 467 -51.81 -44.44 4.81
C ARG A 467 -51.54 -45.84 4.28
N ILE A 468 -50.28 -46.27 4.23
CA ILE A 468 -49.90 -47.65 3.86
C ILE A 468 -50.46 -48.65 4.89
N ARG A 469 -50.43 -48.30 6.19
CA ARG A 469 -51.04 -49.14 7.23
C ARG A 469 -52.56 -49.19 7.14
N ILE A 470 -53.25 -48.07 6.92
CA ILE A 470 -54.72 -48.00 6.81
C ILE A 470 -55.21 -48.78 5.58
N LYS A 471 -54.55 -48.62 4.43
CA LYS A 471 -54.89 -49.36 3.20
C LYS A 471 -54.64 -50.86 3.32
N ARG A 472 -53.65 -51.28 4.11
CA ARG A 472 -53.45 -52.70 4.47
C ARG A 472 -54.44 -53.19 5.51
N LEU A 473 -54.87 -52.35 6.45
CA LEU A 473 -55.86 -52.69 7.48
C LEU A 473 -57.25 -52.91 6.87
N SER A 474 -57.67 -52.09 5.91
CA SER A 474 -58.96 -52.25 5.22
C SER A 474 -59.07 -53.53 4.38
N GLN A 475 -57.93 -54.12 4.01
CA GLN A 475 -57.87 -55.40 3.29
C GLN A 475 -57.86 -56.62 4.22
N LEU A 476 -57.86 -56.43 5.55
CA LEU A 476 -57.83 -57.54 6.50
C LEU A 476 -59.24 -58.12 6.76
N PRO A 477 -59.36 -59.45 6.91
CA PRO A 477 -60.61 -60.07 7.33
C PRO A 477 -61.11 -59.53 8.68
N LEU A 478 -62.43 -59.46 8.84
CA LEU A 478 -63.12 -58.88 10.02
C LEU A 478 -62.61 -59.44 11.36
N SER A 479 -62.18 -60.70 11.40
CA SER A 479 -61.61 -61.36 12.58
C SER A 479 -60.24 -60.80 12.98
N LYS A 480 -59.39 -60.43 12.00
CA LYS A 480 -58.09 -59.79 12.24
C LYS A 480 -58.25 -58.31 12.63
N LEU A 481 -59.24 -57.62 12.08
CA LEU A 481 -59.61 -56.27 12.50
C LEU A 481 -60.15 -56.24 13.93
N LYS A 482 -60.99 -57.20 14.33
CA LYS A 482 -61.41 -57.37 15.74
C LYS A 482 -60.24 -57.68 16.67
N LYS A 483 -59.29 -58.52 16.23
CA LYS A 483 -58.06 -58.80 17.00
C LYS A 483 -57.15 -57.58 17.12
N PHE A 484 -57.03 -56.76 16.07
CA PHE A 484 -56.29 -55.49 16.07
C PHE A 484 -56.94 -54.45 16.99
N ARG A 485 -58.27 -54.30 16.95
CA ARG A 485 -59.04 -53.47 17.90
C ARG A 485 -58.84 -53.91 19.35
N ASN A 486 -58.85 -55.23 19.61
CA ASN A 486 -58.60 -55.76 20.95
C ASN A 486 -57.15 -55.57 21.40
N ASN A 487 -56.18 -55.60 20.46
CA ASN A 487 -54.78 -55.28 20.75
C ASN A 487 -54.56 -53.78 20.98
N LEU A 488 -55.32 -52.89 20.33
CA LEU A 488 -55.30 -51.44 20.60
C LEU A 488 -55.79 -51.10 22.01
N LYS A 489 -56.76 -51.85 22.55
CA LYS A 489 -57.13 -51.77 23.99
C LYS A 489 -56.01 -52.25 24.93
N ALA A 490 -55.07 -53.07 24.45
CA ALA A 490 -53.87 -53.39 25.21
C ALA A 490 -52.83 -52.25 25.20
N TYR A 491 -52.91 -51.32 24.24
CA TYR A 491 -52.08 -50.11 24.20
C TYR A 491 -52.56 -49.00 25.13
N GLU A 492 -53.77 -49.05 25.70
CA GLU A 492 -54.16 -48.19 26.84
C GLU A 492 -53.21 -48.36 28.05
N LYS A 493 -52.57 -49.54 28.19
CA LYS A 493 -51.54 -49.78 29.20
C LYS A 493 -50.18 -49.14 28.89
N VAL A 494 -49.94 -48.71 27.65
CA VAL A 494 -48.73 -47.96 27.28
C VAL A 494 -48.87 -46.48 27.66
N ALA A 495 -50.09 -45.95 27.65
CA ALA A 495 -50.38 -44.62 28.21
C ALA A 495 -50.20 -44.59 29.74
N ASP A 496 -50.44 -45.71 30.43
CA ASP A 496 -50.09 -45.87 31.86
C ASP A 496 -48.57 -46.04 32.08
N PHE A 497 -47.83 -46.56 31.10
CA PHE A 497 -46.37 -46.62 31.13
C PHE A 497 -45.73 -45.23 30.90
N GLU A 498 -46.31 -44.41 30.02
CA GLU A 498 -45.90 -43.00 29.86
C GLU A 498 -46.19 -42.16 31.12
N LYS A 499 -47.27 -42.46 31.87
CA LYS A 499 -47.50 -41.85 33.20
C LYS A 499 -46.51 -42.33 34.27
N SER A 500 -45.80 -43.44 34.06
CA SER A 500 -44.78 -43.94 34.98
C SER A 500 -43.36 -43.40 34.70
N LEU A 501 -43.21 -42.55 33.68
CA LEU A 501 -41.93 -41.90 33.32
C LEU A 501 -41.72 -40.53 34.00
N ASP A 502 -42.48 -40.23 35.04
CA ASP A 502 -42.23 -39.09 35.94
C ASP A 502 -41.12 -39.43 36.95
N LEU A 503 -39.98 -39.90 36.44
CA LEU A 503 -38.80 -40.27 37.22
C LEU A 503 -38.05 -39.00 37.61
N SER A 504 -37.58 -38.94 38.86
CA SER A 504 -36.75 -37.82 39.29
C SER A 504 -35.45 -37.79 38.46
N PRO A 505 -34.77 -36.63 38.36
CA PRO A 505 -33.48 -36.54 37.66
C PRO A 505 -32.43 -37.57 38.14
N GLU A 506 -32.50 -38.01 39.41
CA GLU A 506 -31.63 -39.07 39.93
C GLU A 506 -32.02 -40.48 39.43
N GLU A 507 -33.31 -40.76 39.30
CA GLU A 507 -33.81 -42.04 38.78
C GLU A 507 -33.56 -42.18 37.28
N TRP A 508 -33.61 -41.07 36.53
CA TRP A 508 -33.18 -41.01 35.14
C TRP A 508 -31.70 -41.37 34.98
N LYS A 509 -30.82 -40.76 35.78
CA LYS A 509 -29.39 -41.09 35.77
C LYS A 509 -29.10 -42.54 36.12
N ARG A 510 -29.89 -43.13 37.02
CA ARG A 510 -29.76 -44.54 37.39
C ARG A 510 -30.18 -45.46 36.24
N THR A 511 -31.31 -45.15 35.62
CA THR A 511 -31.85 -45.92 34.48
C THR A 511 -30.93 -45.81 33.26
N GLU A 512 -30.40 -44.62 32.99
CA GLU A 512 -29.42 -44.38 31.93
C GLU A 512 -28.14 -45.20 32.14
N LYS A 513 -27.65 -45.26 33.38
CA LYS A 513 -26.48 -46.09 33.73
C LYS A 513 -26.77 -47.59 33.56
N GLU A 514 -27.92 -48.07 34.02
CA GLU A 514 -28.31 -49.48 33.88
C GLU A 514 -28.50 -49.88 32.41
N LEU A 515 -29.07 -48.99 31.57
CA LEU A 515 -29.20 -49.22 30.14
C LEU A 515 -27.86 -49.20 29.41
N THR A 516 -26.93 -48.34 29.83
CA THR A 516 -25.56 -48.30 29.29
C THR A 516 -24.81 -49.59 29.60
N GLU A 517 -24.88 -50.09 30.84
CA GLU A 517 -24.28 -51.39 31.21
C GLU A 517 -24.90 -52.58 30.46
N ILE A 518 -26.21 -52.53 30.16
CA ILE A 518 -26.88 -53.56 29.36
C ILE A 518 -26.44 -53.51 27.90
N ALA A 519 -26.28 -52.30 27.34
CA ALA A 519 -25.82 -52.10 25.96
C ALA A 519 -24.38 -52.62 25.77
N GLU A 520 -23.47 -52.30 26.71
CA GLU A 520 -22.09 -52.78 26.68
C GLU A 520 -22.01 -54.32 26.75
N LYS A 521 -22.81 -54.95 27.62
CA LYS A 521 -22.91 -56.42 27.71
C LYS A 521 -23.50 -57.08 26.47
N LEU A 522 -24.39 -56.37 25.76
CA LEU A 522 -24.96 -56.83 24.50
C LEU A 522 -23.95 -56.72 23.36
N GLU A 523 -23.14 -55.66 23.32
CA GLU A 523 -22.04 -55.51 22.36
C GLU A 523 -20.96 -56.58 22.55
N GLU A 524 -20.57 -56.89 23.80
CA GLU A 524 -19.66 -58.01 24.10
C GLU A 524 -20.24 -59.35 23.60
N ARG A 525 -21.52 -59.62 23.87
CA ARG A 525 -22.17 -60.86 23.40
C ARG A 525 -22.30 -60.95 21.88
N ILE A 526 -22.52 -59.83 21.20
CA ILE A 526 -22.58 -59.77 19.74
C ILE A 526 -21.18 -59.99 19.14
N ALA A 527 -20.12 -59.49 19.79
CA ALA A 527 -18.74 -59.72 19.39
C ALA A 527 -18.29 -61.18 19.59
N GLU A 528 -18.85 -61.89 20.57
CA GLU A 528 -18.54 -63.29 20.87
C GLU A 528 -19.33 -64.32 20.02
N THR A 529 -20.30 -63.87 19.21
CA THR A 529 -21.08 -64.78 18.36
C THR A 529 -20.38 -64.97 17.00
N PRO A 530 -19.86 -66.16 16.65
CA PRO A 530 -19.20 -66.38 15.36
C PRO A 530 -20.21 -66.22 14.22
N ARG A 531 -19.81 -65.47 13.18
CA ARG A 531 -20.64 -65.11 12.02
C ARG A 531 -21.30 -66.29 11.32
#